data_AF-A0A656QKW9-F1
#
_entry.id   AF-A0A656QKW9-F1
#
_cell.length_a   1.000
_cell.length_b   1.000
_cell.length_c   1.000
_cell.angle_alpha   90.00
_cell.angle_beta   90.00
_cell.angle_gamma   90.00
#
_symmetry.space_group_name_H-M   'P 1'
#
loop_
_entity.id
_entity.type
_entity.pdbx_description
1 polymer ?
#
loop_
_entity_poly.entity_id
_entity_poly.type
_entity_poly.pdbx_seq_one_letter_code
_entity_poly.pdbx_strand_id
1 'polypeptide(L)'
;MGDLYSPRERIAASLQLYATLKGCLGRKTWTPVEGALIMSGVLAPEGCEEMPDGGVGLDGENLPNGGHRRFHCARLIMREWHEWASEEENGTVPTRMTPHQFIDWFEREEIDTPWLALFIDVIVGKPAPEQIDYIPSQVAEYAAKSMAIVDSMRQVLSEASLGALPSSSPEVSATTRKAAPRVPMPIPENRDYLSTDEFAAVMAVGPQSIRKRYSSDGSYHGVRPVKLANRRVLWPVEAVRQLRNGGVVDEG
;
A
#
# COMPACT_ATOMS: atom_id res chain seq x y z
N MET A 1 -10.65 -7.41 -8.34
CA MET A 1 -9.89 -8.62 -8.67
C MET A 1 -8.77 -8.75 -7.64
N GLY A 2 -9.14 -9.11 -6.41
CA GLY A 2 -8.24 -9.22 -5.27
C GLY A 2 -8.48 -10.58 -4.62
N ASP A 3 -7.42 -11.18 -4.09
CA ASP A 3 -7.38 -12.45 -3.37
C ASP A 3 -7.27 -13.75 -4.19
N LEU A 4 -6.20 -13.88 -5.00
CA LEU A 4 -5.65 -15.19 -5.36
C LEU A 4 -4.20 -15.43 -4.93
N TYR A 5 -3.52 -14.41 -4.40
CA TYR A 5 -2.15 -14.57 -3.89
C TYR A 5 -2.17 -14.88 -2.39
N SER A 6 -1.56 -16.00 -2.04
CA SER A 6 -1.23 -16.35 -0.67
C SER A 6 -0.38 -15.24 -0.02
N PRO A 7 -0.43 -15.08 1.31
CA PRO A 7 0.39 -14.08 2.00
C PRO A 7 1.88 -14.18 1.67
N ARG A 8 2.39 -15.40 1.45
CA ARG A 8 3.78 -15.64 1.03
C ARG A 8 4.08 -15.07 -0.34
N GLU A 9 3.19 -15.26 -1.31
CA GLU A 9 3.36 -14.72 -2.67
C GLU A 9 3.28 -13.20 -2.69
N ARG A 10 2.45 -12.58 -1.84
CA ARG A 10 2.41 -11.11 -1.72
C ARG A 10 3.72 -10.53 -1.19
N ILE A 11 4.29 -11.18 -0.18
CA ILE A 11 5.59 -10.79 0.38
C ILE A 11 6.68 -10.97 -0.68
N ALA A 12 6.69 -12.12 -1.38
CA ALA A 12 7.66 -12.38 -2.45
C ALA A 12 7.55 -11.35 -3.59
N ALA A 13 6.34 -11.05 -4.05
CA ALA A 13 6.09 -10.04 -5.08
C ALA A 13 6.54 -8.64 -4.65
N SER A 14 6.27 -8.27 -3.38
CA SER A 14 6.72 -6.99 -2.83
C SER A 14 8.25 -6.92 -2.80
N LEU A 15 8.93 -7.96 -2.29
CA LEU A 15 10.40 -8.01 -2.24
C LEU A 15 11.01 -7.94 -3.66
N GLN A 16 10.40 -8.64 -4.62
CA GLN A 16 10.83 -8.58 -6.02
C GLN A 16 10.68 -7.16 -6.59
N LEU A 17 9.55 -6.50 -6.34
CA LEU A 17 9.34 -5.12 -6.77
C LEU A 17 10.40 -4.18 -6.16
N TYR A 18 10.63 -4.25 -4.85
CA TYR A 18 11.66 -3.45 -4.18
C TYR A 18 13.07 -3.72 -4.73
N ALA A 19 13.41 -4.97 -5.04
CA ALA A 19 14.68 -5.33 -5.65
C ALA A 19 14.80 -4.74 -7.07
N THR A 20 13.74 -4.81 -7.87
CA THR A 20 13.68 -4.21 -9.22
C THR A 20 13.85 -2.69 -9.16
N LEU A 21 13.15 -2.00 -8.25
CA LEU A 21 13.25 -0.55 -8.06
C LEU A 21 14.68 -0.13 -7.68
N LYS A 22 15.30 -0.84 -6.73
CA LYS A 22 16.71 -0.63 -6.36
C LYS A 22 17.65 -0.88 -7.52
N GLY A 23 17.39 -1.92 -8.33
CA GLY A 23 18.17 -2.19 -9.54
C GLY A 23 18.10 -1.04 -10.56
N CYS A 24 16.90 -0.47 -10.76
CA CYS A 24 16.71 0.68 -11.64
C CYS A 24 17.47 1.92 -11.12
N LEU A 25 17.32 2.25 -9.84
CA LEU A 25 18.02 3.37 -9.19
C LEU A 25 19.55 3.18 -9.12
N GLY A 26 20.02 1.93 -9.11
CA GLY A 26 21.44 1.59 -9.11
C GLY A 26 22.14 1.82 -10.45
N ARG A 27 21.39 2.08 -11.55
CA ARG A 27 21.98 2.39 -12.85
C ARG A 27 22.69 3.75 -12.80
N LYS A 28 23.89 3.82 -13.37
CA LYS A 28 24.71 5.04 -13.38
C LYS A 28 24.06 6.19 -14.17
N THR A 29 23.36 5.83 -15.25
CA THR A 29 22.73 6.78 -16.17
C THR A 29 21.43 6.20 -16.68
N TRP A 30 20.43 7.07 -16.86
CA TRP A 30 19.20 6.83 -17.62
C TRP A 30 19.18 7.77 -18.83
N THR A 31 18.64 7.29 -19.94
CA THR A 31 18.08 8.15 -20.98
C THR A 31 16.72 8.71 -20.50
N PRO A 32 16.21 9.79 -21.12
CA PRO A 32 14.86 10.27 -20.83
C PRO A 32 13.78 9.20 -21.04
N VAL A 33 13.93 8.35 -22.07
CA VAL A 33 12.99 7.26 -22.37
C VAL A 33 13.04 6.16 -21.31
N GLU A 34 14.23 5.80 -20.82
CA GLU A 34 14.36 4.89 -19.68
C GLU A 34 13.65 5.45 -18.44
N GLY A 35 13.90 6.73 -18.12
CA GLY A 35 13.25 7.40 -17.00
C GLY A 35 11.73 7.39 -17.12
N ALA A 36 11.19 7.75 -18.28
CA ALA A 36 9.75 7.75 -18.54
C ALA A 36 9.12 6.35 -18.43
N LEU A 37 9.80 5.32 -18.95
CA LEU A 37 9.36 3.93 -18.81
C LEU A 37 9.34 3.50 -17.35
N ILE A 38 10.42 3.75 -16.62
CA ILE A 38 10.56 3.36 -15.22
C ILE A 38 9.53 4.09 -14.35
N MET A 39 9.37 5.41 -14.50
CA MET A 39 8.40 6.21 -13.76
C MET A 39 6.94 5.95 -14.13
N SER A 40 6.70 5.23 -15.24
CA SER A 40 5.38 4.72 -15.62
C SER A 40 5.11 3.27 -15.19
N GLY A 41 6.08 2.61 -14.56
CA GLY A 41 5.95 1.24 -14.07
C GLY A 41 6.36 0.16 -15.06
N VAL A 42 7.11 0.51 -16.10
CA VAL A 42 7.67 -0.44 -17.08
C VAL A 42 9.15 -0.63 -16.79
N LEU A 43 9.61 -1.88 -16.83
CA LEU A 43 11.03 -2.18 -16.77
C LEU A 43 11.68 -1.77 -18.09
N ALA A 44 12.46 -0.70 -18.07
CA ALA A 44 13.18 -0.23 -19.25
C ALA A 44 14.41 -1.09 -19.55
N PRO A 45 14.62 -1.49 -20.82
CA PRO A 45 15.92 -2.00 -21.26
C PRO A 45 17.03 -0.97 -21.01
N GLU A 46 18.23 -1.42 -20.67
CA GLU A 46 19.34 -0.51 -20.38
C GLU A 46 19.77 0.30 -21.60
N GLY A 47 19.86 1.62 -21.45
CA GLY A 47 20.27 2.54 -22.51
C GLY A 47 19.25 2.71 -23.63
N CYS A 48 18.00 2.34 -23.41
CA CYS A 48 16.94 2.42 -24.42
C CYS A 48 16.59 3.88 -24.77
N GLU A 49 16.61 4.24 -26.05
CA GLU A 49 16.29 5.59 -26.54
C GLU A 49 14.94 5.66 -27.27
N GLU A 50 14.30 4.51 -27.51
CA GLU A 50 13.04 4.40 -28.24
C GLU A 50 11.99 3.66 -27.41
N MET A 51 10.72 4.04 -27.53
CA MET A 51 9.66 3.39 -26.75
C MET A 51 9.41 1.98 -27.29
N PRO A 52 9.54 0.93 -26.46
CA PRO A 52 9.34 -0.43 -26.94
C PRO A 52 7.86 -0.74 -27.15
N ASP A 53 7.57 -1.62 -28.11
CA ASP A 53 6.21 -2.06 -28.45
C ASP A 53 5.65 -3.11 -27.48
N GLY A 54 6.37 -3.45 -26.41
CA GLY A 54 5.97 -4.42 -25.39
C GLY A 54 7.07 -4.57 -24.34
N GLY A 55 6.78 -5.23 -23.23
CA GLY A 55 7.78 -5.39 -22.17
C GLY A 55 7.22 -6.01 -20.90
N VAL A 56 7.92 -5.79 -19.80
CA VAL A 56 7.53 -6.29 -18.47
C VAL A 56 7.38 -5.09 -17.54
N GLY A 57 6.39 -5.12 -16.67
CA GLY A 57 6.21 -4.15 -15.61
C GLY A 57 7.27 -4.27 -14.52
N LEU A 58 7.48 -3.24 -13.72
CA LEU A 58 8.38 -3.30 -12.55
C LEU A 58 7.93 -4.33 -11.51
N ASP A 59 6.64 -4.64 -11.49
CA ASP A 59 5.96 -5.67 -10.70
C ASP A 59 5.99 -7.06 -11.34
N GLY A 60 6.66 -7.23 -12.49
CA GLY A 60 6.74 -8.50 -13.21
C GLY A 60 5.52 -8.80 -14.09
N GLU A 61 4.55 -7.89 -14.19
CA GLU A 61 3.39 -8.04 -15.08
C GLU A 61 3.84 -8.06 -16.56
N ASN A 62 3.41 -9.04 -17.35
CA ASN A 62 3.74 -9.05 -18.78
C ASN A 62 2.88 -8.02 -19.54
N LEU A 63 3.53 -7.11 -20.27
CA LEU A 63 2.90 -6.03 -21.03
C LEU A 63 2.97 -6.38 -22.52
N PRO A 64 1.90 -6.94 -23.11
CA PRO A 64 1.97 -7.59 -24.42
C PRO A 64 2.11 -6.62 -25.59
N ASN A 65 1.71 -5.35 -25.41
CA ASN A 65 1.84 -4.34 -26.45
C ASN A 65 2.00 -2.91 -25.89
N GLY A 66 2.48 -2.00 -26.75
CA GLY A 66 2.64 -0.57 -26.48
C GLY A 66 1.33 0.20 -26.24
N GLY A 67 0.17 -0.45 -26.39
CA GLY A 67 -1.15 0.11 -26.09
C GLY A 67 -1.50 0.07 -24.60
N HIS A 68 -0.70 -0.58 -23.76
CA HIS A 68 -0.94 -0.64 -22.32
C HIS A 68 -0.88 0.75 -21.68
N ARG A 69 -1.71 0.99 -20.65
CA ARG A 69 -1.80 2.28 -19.92
C ARG A 69 -0.45 2.80 -19.41
N ARG A 70 0.48 1.90 -19.08
CA ARG A 70 1.84 2.26 -18.62
C ARG A 70 2.66 2.86 -19.76
N PHE A 71 2.64 2.27 -20.96
CA PHE A 71 3.27 2.88 -22.15
C PHE A 71 2.60 4.18 -22.57
N HIS A 72 1.29 4.31 -22.40
CA HIS A 72 0.61 5.58 -22.58
C HIS A 72 1.13 6.64 -21.60
N CYS A 73 1.25 6.31 -20.32
CA CYS A 73 1.83 7.18 -19.30
C CYS A 73 3.29 7.56 -19.64
N ALA A 74 4.12 6.60 -20.05
CA ALA A 74 5.50 6.87 -20.50
C ALA A 74 5.55 7.89 -21.65
N ARG A 75 4.63 7.80 -22.62
CA ARG A 75 4.53 8.77 -23.72
C ARG A 75 4.08 10.16 -23.26
N LEU A 76 3.20 10.24 -22.26
CA LEU A 76 2.83 11.53 -21.65
C LEU A 76 4.03 12.18 -20.96
N ILE A 77 4.77 11.40 -20.15
CA ILE A 77 6.00 11.88 -19.50
C ILE A 77 7.01 12.38 -20.55
N MET A 78 7.20 11.63 -21.63
CA MET A 78 8.08 12.06 -22.72
C MET A 78 7.60 13.33 -23.42
N ARG A 79 6.29 13.54 -23.58
CA ARG A 79 5.79 14.77 -24.18
C ARG A 79 6.14 15.98 -23.30
N GLU A 80 5.91 15.87 -21.99
CA GLU A 80 6.23 16.93 -21.04
C GLU A 80 7.74 17.16 -20.95
N TRP A 81 8.55 16.09 -21.06
CA TRP A 81 10.00 16.21 -21.22
C TRP A 81 10.37 17.04 -22.47
N HIS A 82 9.75 16.76 -23.62
CA HIS A 82 10.04 17.51 -24.85
C HIS A 82 9.56 18.96 -24.79
N GLU A 83 8.43 19.22 -24.12
CA GLU A 83 7.91 20.57 -23.90
C GLU A 83 8.87 21.38 -23.03
N TRP A 84 9.23 20.86 -21.85
CA TRP A 84 10.26 21.45 -20.99
C TRP A 84 11.58 21.67 -21.75
N ALA A 85 12.05 20.65 -22.45
CA ALA A 85 13.29 20.71 -23.23
C ALA A 85 13.26 21.74 -24.38
N SER A 86 12.07 22.08 -24.89
CA SER A 86 11.90 23.09 -25.94
C SER A 86 11.88 24.53 -25.40
N GLU A 87 11.51 24.69 -24.13
CA GLU A 87 11.48 25.99 -23.44
C GLU A 87 12.79 26.31 -22.70
N GLU A 88 13.66 25.32 -22.52
CA GLU A 88 14.94 25.47 -21.84
C GLU A 88 15.94 26.31 -22.68
N GLU A 89 16.00 27.61 -22.40
CA GLU A 89 16.82 28.59 -23.13
C GLU A 89 18.33 28.49 -22.81
N ASN A 90 18.72 27.70 -21.80
CA ASN A 90 20.02 27.82 -21.13
C ASN A 90 21.02 26.66 -21.37
N GLY A 91 20.72 25.65 -22.21
CA GLY A 91 21.71 24.63 -22.56
C GLY A 91 21.18 23.31 -23.12
N THR A 92 22.11 22.47 -23.60
CA THR A 92 21.88 21.16 -24.22
C THR A 92 20.96 20.27 -23.37
N VAL A 93 19.81 19.89 -23.93
CA VAL A 93 18.89 18.91 -23.33
C VAL A 93 19.65 17.63 -23.00
N PRO A 94 19.65 17.16 -21.74
CA PRO A 94 20.39 15.98 -21.34
C PRO A 94 19.86 14.74 -22.06
N THR A 95 20.67 14.12 -22.90
CA THR A 95 20.36 12.81 -23.52
C THR A 95 20.63 11.65 -22.56
N ARG A 96 21.46 11.89 -21.54
CA ARG A 96 21.76 10.97 -20.45
C ARG A 96 21.88 11.74 -19.14
N MET A 97 21.27 11.24 -18.08
CA MET A 97 21.34 11.82 -16.74
C MET A 97 21.33 10.74 -15.67
N THR A 98 21.67 11.10 -14.44
CA THR A 98 21.55 10.18 -13.31
C THR A 98 20.07 9.96 -12.94
N PRO A 99 19.71 8.83 -12.33
CA PRO A 99 18.33 8.58 -11.88
C PRO A 99 17.77 9.71 -11.00
N HIS A 100 18.60 10.23 -10.09
CA HIS A 100 18.22 11.33 -9.19
C HIS A 100 17.91 12.62 -9.96
N GLN A 101 18.69 12.96 -10.99
CA GLN A 101 18.41 14.14 -11.81
C GLN A 101 17.08 14.03 -12.56
N PHE A 102 16.76 12.84 -13.09
CA PHE A 102 15.48 12.63 -13.76
C PHE A 102 14.32 12.71 -12.78
N ILE A 103 14.46 12.11 -11.59
CA ILE A 103 13.43 12.15 -10.53
C ILE A 103 13.23 13.58 -10.02
N ASP A 104 14.30 14.35 -9.83
CA ASP A 104 14.22 15.76 -9.45
C ASP A 104 13.45 16.59 -10.49
N TRP A 105 13.71 16.37 -11.79
CA TRP A 105 12.92 17.00 -12.86
C TRP A 105 11.46 16.56 -12.81
N PHE A 106 11.22 15.26 -12.68
CA PHE A 106 9.89 14.66 -12.64
C PHE A 106 9.03 15.19 -11.49
N GLU A 107 9.64 15.41 -10.31
CA GLU A 107 8.98 15.99 -9.14
C GLU A 107 8.70 17.49 -9.33
N ARG A 108 9.62 18.24 -9.94
CA ARG A 108 9.44 19.69 -10.22
C ARG A 108 8.32 19.97 -11.20
N GLU A 109 8.15 19.12 -12.21
CA GLU A 109 7.05 19.20 -13.19
C GLU A 109 5.73 18.66 -12.62
N GLU A 110 5.69 18.28 -11.34
CA GLU A 110 4.49 17.79 -10.63
C GLU A 110 3.77 16.62 -11.35
N ILE A 111 4.54 15.76 -12.03
CA ILE A 111 3.97 14.65 -12.79
C ILE A 111 3.47 13.56 -11.81
N ASP A 112 2.16 13.37 -11.75
CA ASP A 112 1.55 12.37 -10.86
C ASP A 112 1.61 10.96 -11.45
N THR A 113 2.37 10.07 -10.78
CA THR A 113 2.30 8.63 -11.03
C THR A 113 2.29 7.85 -9.71
N PRO A 114 1.57 6.71 -9.66
CA PRO A 114 1.60 5.83 -8.49
C PRO A 114 2.99 5.23 -8.22
N TRP A 115 3.91 5.32 -9.20
CA TRP A 115 5.27 4.80 -9.08
C TRP A 115 6.23 5.78 -8.41
N LEU A 116 5.99 7.10 -8.53
CA LEU A 116 6.82 8.11 -7.88
C LEU A 116 6.89 7.87 -6.37
N ALA A 117 5.75 7.66 -5.71
CA ALA A 117 5.70 7.37 -4.27
C ALA A 117 6.57 6.15 -3.89
N LEU A 118 6.55 5.09 -4.72
CA LEU A 118 7.36 3.89 -4.48
C LEU A 118 8.87 4.16 -4.65
N PHE A 119 9.27 5.00 -5.61
CA PHE A 119 10.65 5.41 -5.76
C PHE A 119 11.12 6.28 -4.60
N ILE A 120 10.31 7.24 -4.16
CA ILE A 120 10.60 8.07 -2.99
C ILE A 120 10.74 7.21 -1.73
N ASP A 121 9.85 6.24 -1.52
CA ASP A 121 9.93 5.30 -0.40
C ASP A 121 11.25 4.51 -0.40
N VAL A 122 11.70 4.07 -1.59
CA VAL A 122 12.99 3.36 -1.75
C VAL A 122 14.19 4.28 -1.49
N ILE A 123 14.15 5.52 -1.97
CA ILE A 123 15.24 6.51 -1.81
C ILE A 123 15.36 6.95 -0.34
N VAL A 124 14.24 7.29 0.29
CA VAL A 124 14.17 7.76 1.68
C VAL A 124 14.35 6.60 2.67
N GLY A 125 14.13 5.36 2.23
CA GLY A 125 14.15 4.17 3.08
C GLY A 125 12.96 4.11 4.05
N LYS A 126 11.89 4.87 3.78
CA LYS A 126 10.65 4.86 4.55
C LYS A 126 9.60 4.08 3.76
N PRO A 127 9.04 2.98 4.29
CA PRO A 127 7.84 2.41 3.69
C PRO A 127 6.65 3.34 3.96
N ALA A 128 5.82 3.61 2.94
CA ALA A 128 4.59 4.37 3.06
C ALA A 128 3.76 3.89 4.27
N PRO A 129 3.39 4.80 5.20
CA PRO A 129 2.67 4.45 6.42
C PRO A 129 1.22 3.99 6.21
N GLU A 130 0.71 3.98 4.97
CA GLU A 130 -0.64 3.53 4.66
C GLU A 130 -0.73 2.05 4.21
N GLN A 131 0.38 1.31 4.15
CA GLN A 131 0.37 -0.12 3.82
C GLN A 131 0.54 -0.98 5.09
N ILE A 132 -0.58 -1.39 5.67
CA ILE A 132 -0.72 -2.10 6.95
C ILE A 132 -0.10 -3.53 6.98
N ASP A 133 0.56 -4.00 5.91
CA ASP A 133 1.13 -5.37 5.85
C ASP A 133 2.67 -5.40 5.73
N TYR A 134 3.38 -4.33 6.12
CA TYR A 134 4.85 -4.39 6.14
C TYR A 134 5.35 -5.14 7.37
N ILE A 135 5.55 -6.45 7.22
CA ILE A 135 6.40 -7.23 8.13
C ILE A 135 7.85 -6.92 7.73
N PRO A 136 8.66 -6.26 8.60
CA PRO A 136 10.05 -5.99 8.31
C PRO A 136 10.79 -7.26 7.89
N SER A 137 11.73 -7.18 6.95
CA SER A 137 12.45 -8.36 6.43
C SER A 137 13.05 -9.21 7.55
N GLN A 138 13.52 -8.58 8.63
CA GLN A 138 14.03 -9.27 9.81
C GLN A 138 12.95 -10.09 10.54
N VAL A 139 11.72 -9.57 10.61
CA VAL A 139 10.57 -10.26 11.21
C VAL A 139 10.07 -11.36 10.29
N ALA A 140 10.11 -11.17 8.97
CA ALA A 140 9.78 -12.21 7.99
C ALA A 140 10.80 -13.36 8.00
N GLU A 141 12.10 -13.05 8.06
CA GLU A 141 13.18 -14.04 8.23
C GLU A 141 13.07 -14.78 9.55
N TYR A 142 12.80 -14.05 10.65
CA TYR A 142 12.59 -14.66 11.94
C TYR A 142 11.36 -15.58 11.93
N ALA A 143 10.24 -15.15 11.32
CA ALA A 143 9.05 -15.97 11.17
C ALA A 143 9.30 -17.21 10.31
N ALA A 144 10.07 -17.10 9.23
CA ALA A 144 10.47 -18.23 8.40
C ALA A 144 11.36 -19.23 9.17
N LYS A 145 12.34 -18.73 9.93
CA LYS A 145 13.17 -19.55 10.83
C LYS A 145 12.32 -20.21 11.92
N SER A 146 11.36 -19.48 12.48
CA SER A 146 10.42 -19.99 13.50
C SER A 146 9.50 -21.07 12.93
N MET A 147 9.03 -20.92 11.70
CA MET A 147 8.23 -21.94 11.01
C MET A 147 9.02 -23.24 10.80
N ALA A 148 10.31 -23.17 10.42
CA ALA A 148 11.15 -24.36 10.31
C ALA A 148 11.31 -25.10 11.66
N ILE A 149 11.40 -24.36 12.76
CA ILE A 149 11.44 -24.92 14.11
C ILE A 149 10.11 -25.60 14.46
N VAL A 150 8.98 -24.94 14.15
CA VAL A 150 7.64 -25.50 14.39
C VAL A 150 7.39 -26.75 13.53
N ASP A 151 7.85 -26.76 12.28
CA ASP A 151 7.75 -27.92 11.39
C ASP A 151 8.63 -29.08 11.90
N SER A 152 9.84 -28.81 12.39
CA SER A 152 10.65 -29.81 13.09
C SER A 152 9.97 -30.33 14.36
N MET A 153 9.37 -29.46 15.17
CA MET A 153 8.62 -29.88 16.36
C MET A 153 7.40 -30.75 15.98
N ARG A 154 6.69 -30.38 14.91
CA ARG A 154 5.56 -31.16 14.38
C ARG A 154 6.04 -32.52 13.84
N GLN A 155 7.20 -32.57 13.20
CA GLN A 155 7.78 -33.83 12.71
C GLN A 155 8.17 -34.76 13.87
N VAL A 156 8.82 -34.24 14.91
CA VAL A 156 9.16 -35.01 16.13
C VAL A 156 7.89 -35.50 16.84
N LEU A 157 6.85 -34.67 16.92
CA LEU A 157 5.56 -35.08 17.49
C LEU A 157 4.82 -36.11 16.61
N SER A 158 4.97 -36.02 15.29
CA SER A 158 4.43 -37.01 14.34
C SER A 158 5.18 -38.34 14.41
N GLU A 159 6.50 -38.31 14.59
CA GLU A 159 7.34 -39.51 14.79
C GLU A 159 7.05 -40.16 16.15
N ALA A 160 6.79 -39.35 17.19
CA ALA A 160 6.32 -39.83 18.50
C ALA A 160 4.89 -40.41 18.45
N SER A 161 4.10 -40.08 17.42
CA SER A 161 2.73 -40.55 17.24
C SER A 161 2.62 -41.88 16.49
N LEU A 162 3.72 -42.49 16.04
CA LEU A 162 3.72 -43.82 15.38
C LEU A 162 3.39 -45.00 16.32
N GLY A 163 2.95 -44.73 17.55
CA GLY A 163 2.49 -45.73 18.52
C GLY A 163 0.97 -45.88 18.69
N ALA A 164 0.12 -45.13 17.97
CA ALA A 164 -1.34 -45.22 18.15
C ALA A 164 -2.09 -45.33 16.81
N LEU A 165 -2.90 -46.37 16.70
CA LEU A 165 -3.73 -46.77 15.56
C LEU A 165 -4.70 -45.67 15.06
N PRO A 166 -5.17 -45.77 13.79
CA PRO A 166 -5.92 -44.71 13.14
C PRO A 166 -7.38 -44.70 13.62
N SER A 167 -7.86 -43.52 14.00
CA SER A 167 -9.30 -43.25 14.09
C SER A 167 -9.71 -42.37 12.92
N SER A 168 -10.72 -42.87 12.22
CA SER A 168 -11.37 -42.33 11.05
C SER A 168 -12.20 -41.08 11.35
N SER A 169 -12.47 -40.36 10.25
CA SER A 169 -13.64 -39.52 9.97
C SER A 169 -13.44 -37.99 10.09
N PRO A 170 -14.27 -37.19 9.41
CA PRO A 170 -14.50 -37.17 7.96
C PRO A 170 -14.34 -35.74 7.38
N GLU A 171 -14.38 -35.64 6.05
CA GLU A 171 -14.69 -34.41 5.32
C GLU A 171 -15.93 -33.70 5.90
N VAL A 172 -15.82 -32.38 6.14
CA VAL A 172 -17.00 -31.50 6.18
C VAL A 172 -16.71 -30.19 5.44
N SER A 173 -17.32 -30.14 4.26
CA SER A 173 -17.95 -29.03 3.56
C SER A 173 -17.85 -27.59 4.09
N ALA A 174 -17.69 -26.72 3.10
CA ALA A 174 -17.92 -25.29 3.11
C ALA A 174 -19.17 -24.83 3.89
N THR A 175 -19.01 -23.72 4.62
CA THR A 175 -20.12 -22.82 4.94
C THR A 175 -19.62 -21.39 5.20
N THR A 176 -20.15 -20.49 4.37
CA THR A 176 -20.44 -19.06 4.50
C THR A 176 -20.01 -18.36 5.80
N ARG A 177 -19.02 -17.46 5.75
CA ARG A 177 -18.69 -16.56 6.87
C ARG A 177 -19.69 -15.40 6.94
N LYS A 178 -20.74 -15.58 7.74
CA LYS A 178 -21.63 -14.52 8.25
C LYS A 178 -20.87 -13.76 9.36
N ALA A 179 -21.00 -12.44 9.37
CA ALA A 179 -20.28 -11.51 10.24
C ALA A 179 -20.36 -11.91 11.73
N ALA A 180 -19.18 -12.03 12.36
CA ALA A 180 -19.04 -12.28 13.79
C ALA A 180 -19.59 -11.09 14.61
N PRO A 181 -20.12 -11.34 15.82
CA PRO A 181 -20.65 -10.29 16.70
C PRO A 181 -19.52 -9.35 17.12
N ARG A 182 -19.69 -8.04 16.90
CA ARG A 182 -18.69 -7.02 17.21
C ARG A 182 -18.67 -6.77 18.71
N VAL A 183 -17.67 -7.30 19.39
CA VAL A 183 -17.32 -6.90 20.75
C VAL A 183 -16.84 -5.45 20.70
N PRO A 184 -17.35 -4.54 21.55
CA PRO A 184 -16.89 -3.15 21.59
C PRO A 184 -15.39 -3.10 21.86
N MET A 185 -14.63 -2.36 21.05
CA MET A 185 -13.21 -2.15 21.33
C MET A 185 -13.02 -1.25 22.57
N PRO A 186 -11.97 -1.47 23.37
CA PRO A 186 -11.58 -0.54 24.41
C PRO A 186 -11.23 0.82 23.79
N ILE A 187 -11.64 1.91 24.45
CA ILE A 187 -11.29 3.26 24.01
C ILE A 187 -9.78 3.45 24.19
N PRO A 188 -9.02 3.83 23.15
CA PRO A 188 -7.60 4.11 23.29
C PRO A 188 -7.40 5.32 24.23
N GLU A 189 -6.69 5.14 25.33
CA GLU A 189 -6.53 6.16 26.39
C GLU A 189 -5.50 7.25 26.06
N ASN A 190 -4.64 7.04 25.05
CA ASN A 190 -3.52 7.92 24.70
C ASN A 190 -3.79 8.84 23.48
N ARG A 191 -5.05 9.11 23.14
CA ARG A 191 -5.40 10.00 22.01
C ARG A 191 -6.57 10.90 22.37
N ASP A 192 -6.51 12.16 21.95
CA ASP A 192 -7.60 13.13 22.18
C ASP A 192 -8.74 12.99 21.14
N TYR A 193 -8.45 12.38 20.00
CA TYR A 193 -9.37 12.27 18.86
C TYR A 193 -9.36 10.87 18.22
N LEU A 194 -10.54 10.41 17.80
CA LEU A 194 -10.77 9.15 17.07
C LEU A 194 -11.11 9.38 15.61
N SER A 195 -10.69 8.45 14.77
CA SER A 195 -11.24 8.31 13.42
C SER A 195 -12.68 7.80 13.44
N THR A 196 -13.40 7.99 12.33
CA THR A 196 -14.79 7.51 12.20
C THR A 196 -14.92 6.00 12.33
N ASP A 197 -13.89 5.25 11.92
CA ASP A 197 -13.89 3.79 11.97
C ASP A 197 -13.60 3.27 13.39
N GLU A 198 -12.71 3.95 14.14
CA GLU A 198 -12.51 3.68 15.57
C GLU A 198 -13.76 4.03 16.39
N PHE A 199 -14.41 5.15 16.09
CA PHE A 199 -15.68 5.52 16.72
C PHE A 199 -16.77 4.46 16.47
N ALA A 200 -16.84 3.91 15.24
CA ALA A 200 -17.75 2.82 14.90
C ALA A 200 -17.46 1.54 15.71
N ALA A 201 -16.17 1.22 15.90
CA ALA A 201 -15.74 0.06 16.66
C ALA A 201 -16.04 0.20 18.17
N VAL A 202 -15.90 1.41 18.74
CA VAL A 202 -16.25 1.69 20.14
C VAL A 202 -17.77 1.58 20.37
N MET A 203 -18.57 2.06 19.42
CA MET A 203 -20.04 2.03 19.51
C MET A 203 -20.67 0.72 19.02
N ALA A 204 -19.87 -0.24 18.56
CA ALA A 204 -20.32 -1.50 17.92
C ALA A 204 -21.28 -1.31 16.72
N VAL A 205 -21.24 -0.15 16.06
CA VAL A 205 -22.05 0.19 14.88
C VAL A 205 -21.23 0.09 13.60
N GLY A 206 -21.90 0.06 12.44
CA GLY A 206 -21.20 0.16 11.16
C GLY A 206 -20.71 1.60 10.90
N PRO A 207 -19.51 1.81 10.33
CA PRO A 207 -19.00 3.15 10.01
C PRO A 207 -19.90 3.90 9.02
N GLN A 208 -20.59 3.17 8.14
CA GLN A 208 -21.58 3.74 7.22
C GLN A 208 -22.78 4.38 7.94
N SER A 209 -23.20 3.84 9.09
CA SER A 209 -24.31 4.40 9.88
C SER A 209 -23.92 5.75 10.49
N ILE A 210 -22.67 5.88 10.94
CA ILE A 210 -22.14 7.13 11.48
C ILE A 210 -22.02 8.19 10.38
N ARG A 211 -21.43 7.83 9.23
CA ARG A 211 -21.28 8.76 8.09
C ARG A 211 -22.64 9.23 7.56
N LYS A 212 -23.62 8.33 7.45
CA LYS A 212 -24.99 8.67 7.01
C LYS A 212 -25.65 9.68 7.93
N ARG A 213 -25.55 9.47 9.25
CA ARG A 213 -26.16 10.36 10.23
C ARG A 213 -25.44 11.69 10.33
N TYR A 214 -24.10 11.69 10.31
CA TYR A 214 -23.31 12.90 10.23
C TYR A 214 -23.67 13.76 9.01
N SER A 215 -23.87 13.12 7.85
CA SER A 215 -24.28 13.84 6.63
C SER A 215 -25.71 14.41 6.70
N SER A 216 -26.58 13.87 7.57
CA SER A 216 -27.99 14.28 7.66
C SER A 216 -28.21 15.30 8.79
N ASP A 217 -27.60 15.07 9.96
CA ASP A 217 -27.84 15.82 11.20
C ASP A 217 -26.62 16.68 11.61
N GLY A 218 -25.49 16.60 10.90
CA GLY A 218 -24.26 17.33 11.23
C GLY A 218 -23.55 16.86 12.53
N SER A 219 -24.15 15.94 13.27
CA SER A 219 -23.66 15.34 14.51
C SER A 219 -24.07 13.87 14.60
N TYR A 220 -23.43 13.11 15.48
CA TYR A 220 -23.87 11.77 15.81
C TYR A 220 -24.23 11.71 17.30
N HIS A 221 -25.54 11.66 17.59
CA HIS A 221 -26.07 11.62 18.96
C HIS A 221 -25.46 12.69 19.90
N GLY A 222 -25.27 13.92 19.42
CA GLY A 222 -24.70 15.03 20.19
C GLY A 222 -23.18 15.18 20.10
N VAL A 223 -22.45 14.18 19.58
CA VAL A 223 -21.01 14.34 19.32
C VAL A 223 -20.80 15.12 18.02
N ARG A 224 -20.13 16.27 18.11
CA ARG A 224 -19.76 17.11 16.96
C ARG A 224 -18.32 16.77 16.54
N PRO A 225 -18.07 16.42 15.27
CA PRO A 225 -16.72 16.15 14.84
C PRO A 225 -15.96 17.43 14.48
N VAL A 226 -14.65 17.38 14.64
CA VAL A 226 -13.71 18.42 14.23
C VAL A 226 -13.23 18.12 12.81
N LYS A 227 -13.46 19.05 11.89
CA LYS A 227 -12.90 19.00 10.53
C LYS A 227 -11.48 19.53 10.55
N LEU A 228 -10.51 18.69 10.20
CA LEU A 228 -9.13 19.11 10.01
C LEU A 228 -8.92 19.69 8.60
N ALA A 229 -7.86 20.50 8.44
CA ALA A 229 -7.46 21.06 7.15
C ALA A 229 -7.16 19.99 6.07
N ASN A 230 -6.86 18.76 6.48
CA ASN A 230 -6.68 17.59 5.62
C ASN A 230 -7.99 16.92 5.16
N ARG A 231 -9.15 17.60 5.31
CA ARG A 231 -10.51 17.11 4.99
C ARG A 231 -10.94 15.85 5.77
N ARG A 232 -10.17 15.37 6.77
CA ARG A 232 -10.57 14.26 7.65
C ARG A 232 -11.45 14.75 8.80
N VAL A 233 -12.37 13.88 9.22
CA VAL A 233 -13.36 14.12 10.28
C VAL A 233 -12.91 13.37 11.53
N LEU A 234 -12.59 14.11 12.59
CA LEU A 234 -12.14 13.56 13.87
C LEU A 234 -13.21 13.69 14.96
N TRP A 235 -13.33 12.67 15.80
CA TRP A 235 -14.33 12.57 16.87
C TRP A 235 -13.65 12.70 18.24
N PRO A 236 -14.02 13.67 19.10
CA PRO A 236 -13.40 13.85 20.42
C PRO A 236 -13.61 12.63 21.32
N VAL A 237 -12.54 12.04 21.88
CA VAL A 237 -12.61 10.82 22.70
C VAL A 237 -13.51 11.01 23.93
N GLU A 238 -13.47 12.19 24.55
CA GLU A 238 -14.27 12.49 25.75
C GLU A 238 -15.78 12.48 25.45
N ALA A 239 -16.20 13.06 24.32
CA ALA A 239 -17.60 13.05 23.89
C ALA A 239 -18.08 11.63 23.51
N VAL A 240 -17.20 10.81 22.93
CA VAL A 240 -17.47 9.39 22.63
C VAL A 240 -17.61 8.58 23.92
N ARG A 241 -16.74 8.84 24.91
CA ARG A 241 -16.78 8.19 26.23
C ARG A 241 -18.07 8.55 26.98
N GLN A 242 -18.47 9.81 26.94
CA GLN A 242 -19.75 10.28 27.51
C GLN A 242 -20.95 9.61 26.84
N LEU A 243 -20.96 9.54 25.49
CA LEU A 243 -22.02 8.86 24.73
C LEU A 243 -22.11 7.37 25.07
N ARG A 244 -20.96 6.68 25.17
CA ARG A 244 -20.92 5.25 25.54
C ARG A 244 -21.44 5.01 26.96
N ASN A 245 -21.19 5.94 27.87
CA ASN A 245 -21.62 5.85 29.27
C ASN A 245 -23.06 6.34 29.48
N GLY A 246 -23.80 6.70 28.42
CA GLY A 246 -25.20 7.15 28.47
C GLY A 246 -25.40 8.60 28.88
N GLY A 247 -24.34 9.42 28.91
CA GLY A 247 -24.42 10.84 29.21
C GLY A 247 -24.93 11.66 28.02
N VAL A 248 -25.80 12.64 28.30
CA VAL A 248 -26.13 13.71 27.36
C VAL A 248 -24.87 14.56 27.18
N VAL A 249 -24.43 14.74 25.93
CA VAL A 249 -23.29 15.62 25.59
C VAL A 249 -23.78 17.06 25.77
N ASP A 250 -23.51 17.65 26.94
CA ASP A 250 -23.86 19.05 27.23
C ASP A 250 -22.95 20.01 26.45
N GLU A 251 -23.59 21.00 25.81
CA GLU A 251 -22.93 22.04 25.02
C GLU A 251 -22.28 23.09 25.94
N GLY A 252 -20.97 23.30 25.76
CA GLY A 252 -20.23 24.47 26.24
C GLY A 252 -19.49 25.12 25.09
#